data_AF-A0A0C9U7A8-F1
#
_entry.id   AF-A0A0C9U7A8-F1
#
_cell.length_a   1.000
_cell.length_b   1.000
_cell.length_c   1.000
_cell.angle_alpha   90.00
_cell.angle_beta   90.00
_cell.angle_gamma   90.00
#
_symmetry.space_group_name_H-M   'P 1'
#
loop_
_entity.id
_entity.type
_entity.pdbx_description
1 polymer ?
#
loop_
_entity_poly.entity_id
_entity_poly.type
_entity_poly.pdbx_seq_one_letter_code
_entity_poly.pdbx_strand_id
1 'polypeptide(L)'
;MPTTRHQARISAAKEARESPTWDCENGSLESGTESGSASEIRHSPVNSSPTQSPEPPPSVFPEDKQLKNAKNPNWQPWQDRYLAAEVLKHRPFLQPRSATYEAWERLAAELAADSKKSGPFREINRSGAACRARFTKILKAHQREETRSLQKSGANEGIDEHIENMTNLAALVDETASEKAEKSSKARKKDEIEKAATLEIPQSAMKGLVDSQKLTDIGQLEGATVREKQGQRKCKHSNESDKENTPVKRPRSQSAIANALQEHQRKDEKLLADARAREDARQQEMMDGLNKVTQSIDSLAEKQKQDSLREMKLLELVNTLAQKN
;
A
#
# COMPACT_ATOMS: atom_id res chain seq x y z
N MET A 1 24.89 -42.80 -1.82
CA MET A 1 25.63 -41.75 -2.59
C MET A 1 25.34 -40.41 -1.93
N PRO A 2 26.34 -39.69 -1.38
CA PRO A 2 26.10 -38.42 -0.72
C PRO A 2 25.81 -37.34 -1.77
N THR A 3 24.58 -36.81 -1.74
CA THR A 3 24.14 -35.70 -2.60
C THR A 3 24.88 -34.43 -2.19
N THR A 4 25.53 -33.78 -3.15
CA THR A 4 26.32 -32.57 -2.90
C THR A 4 25.41 -31.35 -2.76
N ARG A 5 25.82 -30.40 -1.90
CA ARG A 5 25.11 -29.15 -1.55
C ARG A 5 24.66 -28.31 -2.77
N HIS A 6 25.28 -28.52 -3.93
CA HIS A 6 24.93 -27.82 -5.16
C HIS A 6 23.66 -28.35 -5.83
N GLN A 7 23.34 -29.65 -5.69
CA GLN A 7 22.13 -30.24 -6.25
C GLN A 7 20.87 -29.85 -5.45
N ALA A 8 20.97 -29.70 -4.13
CA ALA A 8 19.86 -29.26 -3.28
C ALA A 8 19.40 -27.81 -3.56
N ARG A 9 20.28 -26.95 -4.11
CA ARG A 9 19.93 -25.57 -4.49
C ARG A 9 19.20 -25.46 -5.82
N ILE A 10 19.38 -26.43 -6.72
CA ILE A 10 18.75 -26.39 -8.05
C ILE A 10 17.31 -26.92 -7.98
N SER A 11 17.04 -27.90 -7.11
CA SER A 11 15.67 -28.37 -6.85
C SER A 11 14.81 -27.33 -6.12
N ALA A 12 15.35 -26.61 -5.13
CA ALA A 12 14.62 -25.56 -4.42
C ALA A 12 14.30 -24.32 -5.29
N ALA A 13 15.07 -24.07 -6.34
CA ALA A 13 14.82 -22.95 -7.27
C ALA A 13 13.72 -23.24 -8.31
N LYS A 14 13.31 -24.51 -8.46
CA LYS A 14 12.22 -24.89 -9.37
C LYS A 14 10.83 -24.76 -8.73
N GLU A 15 10.70 -24.90 -7.40
CA GLU A 15 9.43 -24.76 -6.68
C GLU A 15 9.03 -23.29 -6.39
N ALA A 16 9.97 -22.33 -6.47
CA ALA A 16 9.69 -20.94 -6.14
C ALA A 16 9.17 -20.07 -7.31
N ARG A 17 8.69 -20.68 -8.41
CA ARG A 17 8.24 -19.95 -9.62
C ARG A 17 6.74 -20.04 -9.92
N GLU A 18 5.96 -20.72 -9.10
CA GLU A 18 4.50 -20.74 -9.27
C GLU A 18 3.89 -19.66 -8.38
N SER A 19 3.80 -18.45 -8.94
CA SER A 19 2.92 -17.41 -8.38
C SER A 19 1.47 -17.87 -8.51
N PRO A 20 0.62 -17.66 -7.49
CA PRO A 20 -0.79 -18.02 -7.54
C PRO A 20 -1.48 -17.41 -8.77
N THR A 21 -2.09 -18.25 -9.61
CA THR A 21 -2.99 -17.82 -10.67
C THR A 21 -4.28 -17.33 -10.01
N TRP A 22 -4.50 -16.03 -10.03
CA TRP A 22 -5.79 -15.44 -9.70
C TRP A 22 -6.72 -15.66 -10.89
N ASP A 23 -7.60 -16.66 -10.78
CA ASP A 23 -8.75 -16.79 -11.69
C ASP A 23 -9.72 -15.66 -11.38
N CYS A 24 -9.60 -14.57 -12.13
CA CYS A 24 -10.66 -13.57 -12.21
C CYS A 24 -11.83 -14.21 -12.97
N GLU A 25 -12.88 -14.61 -12.25
CA GLU A 25 -14.17 -14.92 -12.85
C GLU A 25 -14.62 -13.70 -13.66
N ASN A 26 -14.60 -13.83 -14.99
CA ASN A 26 -15.25 -12.90 -15.89
C ASN A 26 -16.76 -13.09 -15.74
N GLY A 27 -17.35 -12.41 -14.75
CA GLY A 27 -18.80 -12.25 -14.66
C GLY A 27 -19.29 -11.47 -15.87
N SER A 28 -19.93 -12.19 -16.80
CA SER A 28 -20.71 -11.62 -17.89
C SER A 28 -21.79 -10.72 -17.31
N LEU A 29 -21.68 -9.41 -17.57
CA LEU A 29 -22.77 -8.48 -17.32
C LEU A 29 -23.89 -8.76 -18.31
N GLU A 30 -25.07 -9.05 -17.77
CA GLU A 30 -26.30 -9.25 -18.53
C GLU A 30 -26.62 -7.99 -19.35
N SER A 31 -26.63 -8.14 -20.67
CA SER A 31 -27.14 -7.15 -21.60
C SER A 31 -28.66 -7.19 -21.58
N GLY A 32 -29.26 -6.29 -20.80
CA GLY A 32 -30.68 -5.98 -20.85
C GLY A 32 -31.04 -5.29 -22.17
N THR A 33 -31.85 -5.97 -22.96
CA THR A 33 -32.54 -5.49 -24.17
C THR A 33 -33.75 -4.66 -23.76
N GLU A 34 -33.94 -3.49 -24.37
CA GLU A 34 -35.17 -2.70 -24.59
C GLU A 34 -34.76 -1.21 -24.71
N SER A 35 -35.30 -0.34 -25.55
CA SER A 35 -36.20 -0.38 -26.68
C SER A 35 -36.18 1.06 -27.26
N GLY A 36 -36.10 1.21 -28.58
CA GLY A 36 -36.57 2.39 -29.33
C GLY A 36 -35.84 3.72 -29.15
N SER A 37 -35.19 4.21 -30.20
CA SER A 37 -35.74 5.27 -31.07
C SER A 37 -34.71 5.78 -32.06
N ALA A 38 -35.22 6.22 -33.20
CA ALA A 38 -34.55 6.49 -34.46
C ALA A 38 -33.60 7.69 -34.48
N SER A 39 -32.77 7.69 -35.53
CA SER A 39 -32.23 8.82 -36.34
C SER A 39 -30.74 8.57 -36.61
N GLU A 40 -30.37 7.81 -37.64
CA GLU A 40 -30.25 8.26 -39.03
C GLU A 40 -29.48 9.58 -39.17
N ILE A 41 -28.22 9.50 -39.62
CA ILE A 41 -27.63 10.32 -40.68
C ILE A 41 -26.34 9.63 -41.16
N ARG A 42 -26.33 9.31 -42.46
CA ARG A 42 -25.17 8.88 -43.24
C ARG A 42 -24.19 10.04 -43.42
N HIS A 43 -22.90 9.76 -43.61
CA HIS A 43 -22.11 10.12 -44.81
C HIS A 43 -20.61 9.90 -44.54
N SER A 44 -19.99 9.05 -45.36
CA SER A 44 -18.54 8.90 -45.48
C SER A 44 -18.00 9.85 -46.58
N PRO A 45 -16.72 9.74 -47.01
CA PRO A 45 -15.62 10.63 -46.65
C PRO A 45 -15.11 11.46 -47.86
N VAL A 46 -14.60 12.68 -47.66
CA VAL A 46 -13.81 13.36 -48.72
C VAL A 46 -12.62 14.14 -48.16
N ASN A 47 -11.52 13.84 -48.83
CA ASN A 47 -10.15 14.33 -48.80
C ASN A 47 -10.03 15.85 -49.13
N SER A 48 -8.98 16.49 -48.60
CA SER A 48 -8.14 17.56 -49.19
C SER A 48 -7.84 18.74 -48.25
N SER A 49 -6.58 18.83 -47.81
CA SER A 49 -5.85 20.08 -47.53
C SER A 49 -5.65 20.88 -48.84
N PRO A 50 -5.03 22.08 -48.88
CA PRO A 50 -4.48 22.92 -47.80
C PRO A 50 -5.00 24.38 -47.86
N THR A 51 -4.74 25.22 -46.86
CA THR A 51 -4.39 26.66 -47.01
C THR A 51 -4.25 27.37 -45.65
N GLN A 52 -3.06 27.94 -45.46
CA GLN A 52 -2.67 29.10 -44.66
C GLN A 52 -2.81 29.09 -43.12
N SER A 53 -1.62 29.20 -42.51
CA SER A 53 -1.32 29.63 -41.15
C SER A 53 -1.85 31.05 -40.86
N PRO A 54 -2.18 31.35 -39.59
CA PRO A 54 -1.19 32.08 -38.80
C PRO A 54 -0.96 31.47 -37.41
N GLU A 55 0.30 31.18 -37.15
CA GLU A 55 1.05 31.26 -35.88
C GLU A 55 0.25 31.21 -34.56
N PRO A 56 0.28 30.07 -33.84
CA PRO A 56 0.08 30.03 -32.40
C PRO A 56 1.45 29.99 -31.67
N PRO A 57 1.57 30.59 -30.48
CA PRO A 57 2.81 30.59 -29.73
C PRO A 57 3.06 29.19 -29.14
N PRO A 58 4.25 28.57 -29.27
CA PRO A 58 4.59 27.40 -28.47
C PRO A 58 5.30 27.90 -27.22
N SER A 59 4.58 28.08 -26.11
CA SER A 59 4.25 27.02 -25.16
C SER A 59 5.48 26.22 -24.74
N VAL A 60 5.98 26.57 -23.55
CA VAL A 60 7.13 25.98 -22.88
C VAL A 60 6.71 24.61 -22.31
N PHE A 61 6.62 23.59 -23.16
CA PHE A 61 6.41 22.20 -22.70
C PHE A 61 7.77 21.46 -22.59
N PRO A 62 8.07 20.76 -21.48
CA PRO A 62 9.34 20.07 -21.25
C PRO A 62 9.51 18.73 -22.01
N GLU A 63 8.66 18.40 -22.97
CA GLU A 63 8.59 17.06 -23.59
C GLU A 63 9.75 16.72 -24.54
N ASP A 64 10.43 17.72 -25.11
CA ASP A 64 11.50 17.50 -26.09
C ASP A 64 12.77 16.85 -25.53
N LYS A 65 13.04 17.01 -24.23
CA LYS A 65 14.27 16.47 -23.61
C LYS A 65 14.18 14.96 -23.37
N GLN A 66 12.97 14.45 -23.12
CA GLN A 66 12.75 13.04 -22.82
C GLN A 66 12.95 12.17 -24.06
N LEU A 67 12.51 12.65 -25.23
CA LEU A 67 12.72 11.99 -26.53
C LEU A 67 14.18 12.04 -27.01
N LYS A 68 14.93 13.11 -26.69
CA LYS A 68 16.35 13.23 -27.04
C LYS A 68 17.27 12.29 -26.25
N ASN A 69 16.89 11.88 -25.04
CA ASN A 69 17.66 10.92 -24.25
C ASN A 69 17.73 9.51 -24.86
N ALA A 70 16.74 9.12 -25.66
CA ALA A 70 16.76 7.84 -26.39
C ALA A 70 17.81 7.83 -27.52
N LYS A 71 18.27 9.00 -28.00
CA LYS A 71 19.10 9.11 -29.20
C LYS A 71 20.60 8.87 -28.98
N ASN A 72 21.11 8.77 -27.76
CA ASN A 72 22.53 8.49 -27.51
C ASN A 72 22.74 7.66 -26.22
N PRO A 73 22.59 6.33 -26.21
CA PRO A 73 22.72 5.52 -24.98
C PRO A 73 24.15 5.48 -24.40
N ASN A 74 25.17 5.84 -25.18
CA ASN A 74 26.57 5.60 -24.85
C ASN A 74 27.19 6.82 -24.15
N TRP A 75 27.30 6.74 -22.82
CA TRP A 75 28.12 7.65 -22.03
C TRP A 75 29.59 7.33 -22.24
N GLN A 76 30.38 8.35 -22.53
CA GLN A 76 31.83 8.23 -22.69
C GLN A 76 32.54 8.37 -21.33
N PRO A 77 33.71 7.76 -21.11
CA PRO A 77 34.42 7.83 -19.83
C PRO A 77 34.72 9.27 -19.38
N TRP A 78 35.05 10.17 -20.29
CA TRP A 78 35.28 11.58 -19.95
C TRP A 78 34.00 12.31 -19.50
N GLN A 79 32.83 11.90 -20.01
CA GLN A 79 31.53 12.43 -19.57
C GLN A 79 31.21 11.98 -18.16
N ASP A 80 31.58 10.75 -17.80
CA ASP A 80 31.41 10.23 -16.44
C ASP A 80 32.30 10.98 -15.45
N ARG A 81 33.56 11.25 -15.82
CA ARG A 81 34.49 12.07 -15.03
C ARG A 81 33.92 13.46 -14.77
N TYR A 82 33.42 14.10 -15.83
CA TYR A 82 32.84 15.43 -15.77
C TYR A 82 31.55 15.47 -14.97
N LEU A 83 30.67 14.48 -15.15
CA LEU A 83 29.44 14.31 -14.36
C LEU A 83 29.76 14.14 -12.88
N ALA A 84 30.78 13.35 -12.51
CA ALA A 84 31.17 13.17 -11.12
C ALA A 84 31.63 14.49 -10.48
N ALA A 85 32.44 15.28 -11.17
CA ALA A 85 32.89 16.59 -10.69
C ALA A 85 31.70 17.55 -10.44
N GLU A 86 30.77 17.65 -11.40
CA GLU A 86 29.58 18.52 -11.23
C GLU A 86 28.61 18.00 -10.15
N VAL A 87 28.45 16.69 -10.01
CA VAL A 87 27.64 16.10 -8.93
C VAL A 87 28.26 16.40 -7.56
N LEU A 88 29.59 16.39 -7.44
CA LEU A 88 30.27 16.74 -6.19
C LEU A 88 30.09 18.21 -5.81
N LYS A 89 30.08 19.11 -6.80
CA LYS A 89 29.86 20.55 -6.63
C LYS A 89 28.41 20.88 -6.23
N HIS A 90 27.43 20.34 -6.96
CA HIS A 90 26.02 20.72 -6.78
C HIS A 90 25.25 19.82 -5.79
N ARG A 91 25.78 18.62 -5.48
CA ARG A 91 25.24 17.64 -4.51
C ARG A 91 23.72 17.46 -4.58
N PRO A 92 23.15 17.19 -5.77
CA PRO A 92 21.69 17.10 -5.95
C PRO A 92 21.03 15.98 -5.13
N PHE A 93 21.79 14.99 -4.69
CA PHE A 93 21.29 13.87 -3.87
C PHE A 93 21.09 14.22 -2.39
N LEU A 94 21.63 15.35 -1.91
CA LEU A 94 21.41 15.85 -0.55
C LEU A 94 20.11 16.66 -0.40
N GLN A 95 19.52 17.06 -1.53
CA GLN A 95 18.32 17.88 -1.54
C GLN A 95 17.10 17.11 -1.01
N PRO A 96 16.13 17.78 -0.37
CA PRO A 96 14.91 17.14 0.11
C PRO A 96 14.14 16.50 -1.05
N ARG A 97 13.36 15.46 -0.76
CA ARG A 97 12.70 14.62 -1.78
C ARG A 97 11.87 15.42 -2.80
N SER A 98 11.24 16.52 -2.37
CA SER A 98 10.47 17.42 -3.24
C SER A 98 11.34 18.17 -4.25
N ALA A 99 12.56 18.57 -3.85
CA ALA A 99 13.47 19.37 -4.67
C ALA A 99 14.53 18.53 -5.41
N THR A 100 14.66 17.23 -5.08
CA THR A 100 15.67 16.36 -5.70
C THR A 100 15.54 16.33 -7.23
N TYR A 101 14.33 16.22 -7.77
CA TYR A 101 14.11 16.18 -9.22
C TYR A 101 14.61 17.46 -9.90
N GLU A 102 14.21 18.62 -9.39
CA GLU A 102 14.64 19.92 -9.89
C GLU A 102 16.15 20.12 -9.77
N ALA A 103 16.76 19.63 -8.68
CA ALA A 103 18.20 19.71 -8.50
C ALA A 103 18.98 18.93 -9.58
N TRP A 104 18.48 17.76 -9.97
CA TRP A 104 19.07 17.00 -11.08
C TRP A 104 18.84 17.69 -12.44
N GLU A 105 17.68 18.33 -12.67
CA GLU A 105 17.44 19.09 -13.89
C GLU A 105 18.30 20.37 -13.97
N ARG A 106 18.52 21.06 -12.85
CA ARG A 106 19.47 22.19 -12.77
C ARG A 106 20.89 21.74 -13.09
N LEU A 107 21.35 20.65 -12.46
CA LEU A 107 22.66 20.07 -12.74
C LEU A 107 22.80 19.73 -14.22
N ALA A 108 21.76 19.15 -14.84
CA ALA A 108 21.81 18.82 -16.26
C ALA A 108 21.91 20.06 -17.17
N ALA A 109 21.25 21.16 -16.80
CA ALA A 109 21.37 22.42 -17.51
C ALA A 109 22.77 23.05 -17.35
N GLU A 110 23.34 23.02 -16.15
CA GLU A 110 24.71 23.48 -15.87
C GLU A 110 25.74 22.62 -16.60
N LEU A 111 25.57 21.29 -16.58
CA LEU A 111 26.41 20.34 -17.31
C LEU A 111 26.43 20.63 -18.81
N ALA A 112 25.28 20.95 -19.40
CA ALA A 112 25.20 21.35 -20.81
C ALA A 112 25.91 22.69 -21.06
N ALA A 113 25.69 23.69 -20.20
CA ALA A 113 26.31 25.01 -20.32
C ALA A 113 27.84 24.96 -20.19
N ASP A 114 28.36 24.24 -19.20
CA ASP A 114 29.79 24.18 -18.91
C ASP A 114 30.55 23.27 -19.89
N SER A 115 29.92 22.18 -20.33
CA SER A 115 30.49 21.33 -21.39
C SER A 115 30.57 22.06 -22.74
N LYS A 116 29.62 22.94 -23.05
CA LYS A 116 29.65 23.80 -24.24
C LYS A 116 30.83 24.78 -24.23
N LYS A 117 31.22 25.31 -23.07
CA LYS A 117 32.40 26.19 -22.93
C LYS A 117 33.70 25.47 -23.30
N SER A 118 33.75 24.15 -23.09
CA SER A 118 34.92 23.32 -23.45
C SER A 118 34.99 22.98 -24.95
N GLY A 119 33.97 23.34 -25.72
CA GLY A 119 33.93 23.22 -27.18
C GLY A 119 32.63 22.61 -27.71
N PRO A 120 32.18 22.97 -28.92
CA PRO A 120 30.87 22.58 -29.46
C PRO A 120 30.70 21.08 -29.67
N PHE A 121 31.78 20.32 -29.86
CA PHE A 121 31.74 18.87 -30.03
C PHE A 121 31.76 18.08 -28.71
N ARG A 122 31.88 18.78 -27.56
CA ARG A 122 31.93 18.19 -26.22
C ARG A 122 30.70 18.50 -25.38
N GLU A 123 29.62 18.98 -26.00
CA GLU A 123 28.39 19.31 -25.28
C GLU A 123 27.66 18.06 -24.76
N ILE A 124 27.31 18.07 -23.47
CA ILE A 124 26.57 16.99 -22.80
C ILE A 124 25.11 17.42 -22.64
N ASN A 125 24.31 17.20 -23.68
CA ASN A 125 22.88 17.48 -23.66
C ASN A 125 22.08 16.27 -23.13
N ARG A 126 21.93 16.18 -21.81
CA ARG A 126 21.20 15.09 -21.12
C ARG A 126 20.11 15.67 -20.22
N SER A 127 19.10 14.87 -19.85
CA SER A 127 18.16 15.27 -18.80
C SER A 127 18.69 14.92 -17.40
N GLY A 128 18.12 15.57 -16.37
CA GLY A 128 18.45 15.29 -14.98
C GLY A 128 18.24 13.83 -14.59
N ALA A 129 17.15 13.23 -15.07
CA ALA A 129 16.88 11.80 -14.85
C ALA A 129 17.99 10.89 -15.42
N ALA A 130 18.51 11.21 -16.61
CA ALA A 130 19.60 10.46 -17.22
C ALA A 130 20.92 10.62 -16.44
N CYS A 131 21.23 11.85 -16.00
CA CYS A 131 22.38 12.14 -15.15
C CYS A 131 22.33 11.36 -13.83
N ARG A 132 21.17 11.36 -13.15
CA ARG A 132 20.96 10.60 -11.90
C ARG A 132 21.16 9.09 -12.10
N ALA A 133 20.55 8.55 -13.15
CA ALA A 133 20.65 7.13 -13.47
C ALA A 133 22.11 6.73 -13.79
N ARG A 134 22.84 7.59 -14.52
CA ARG A 134 24.25 7.34 -14.83
C ARG A 134 25.13 7.46 -13.58
N PHE A 135 24.98 8.51 -12.79
CA PHE A 135 25.71 8.69 -11.53
C PHE A 135 25.59 7.46 -10.62
N THR A 136 24.36 6.95 -10.44
CA THR A 136 24.12 5.75 -9.63
C THR A 136 24.86 4.52 -10.17
N LYS A 137 25.00 4.39 -11.49
CA LYS A 137 25.76 3.29 -12.12
C LYS A 137 27.26 3.45 -11.89
N ILE A 138 27.81 4.66 -12.06
CA ILE A 138 29.24 4.93 -11.85
C ILE A 138 29.60 4.70 -10.38
N LEU A 139 28.80 5.21 -9.44
CA LEU A 139 29.02 5.02 -8.00
C LEU A 139 29.04 3.54 -7.61
N LYS A 140 28.11 2.75 -8.13
CA LYS A 140 28.09 1.29 -7.90
C LYS A 140 29.27 0.57 -8.53
N ALA A 141 29.76 1.02 -9.68
CA ALA A 141 30.95 0.45 -10.32
C ALA A 141 32.19 0.73 -9.46
N HIS A 142 32.36 1.98 -9.02
CA HIS A 142 33.44 2.41 -8.13
C HIS A 142 33.49 1.61 -6.83
N GLN A 143 32.36 1.48 -6.13
CA GLN A 143 32.29 0.69 -4.89
C GLN A 143 32.72 -0.78 -5.11
N ARG A 144 32.37 -1.38 -6.26
CA ARG A 144 32.84 -2.75 -6.59
C ARG A 144 34.33 -2.79 -6.89
N GLU A 145 34.86 -1.78 -7.57
CA GLU A 145 36.28 -1.69 -7.89
C GLU A 145 37.14 -1.47 -6.65
N GLU A 146 36.72 -0.61 -5.71
CA GLU A 146 37.38 -0.42 -4.42
C GLU A 146 37.44 -1.74 -3.64
N THR A 147 36.33 -2.48 -3.52
CA THR A 147 36.34 -3.79 -2.83
C THR A 147 37.24 -4.81 -3.52
N ARG A 148 37.38 -4.75 -4.84
CA ARG A 148 38.25 -5.66 -5.62
C ARG A 148 39.73 -5.28 -5.51
N SER A 149 40.04 -3.99 -5.47
CA SER A 149 41.39 -3.46 -5.28
C SER A 149 41.90 -3.80 -3.87
N LEU A 150 41.08 -3.58 -2.84
CA LEU A 150 41.40 -3.91 -1.44
C LEU A 150 41.73 -5.39 -1.23
N GLN A 151 41.15 -6.27 -2.06
CA GLN A 151 41.41 -7.72 -2.05
C GLN A 151 42.66 -8.14 -2.83
N LYS A 152 43.15 -7.32 -3.77
CA LYS A 152 44.17 -7.75 -4.76
C LYS A 152 45.52 -7.07 -4.61
N SER A 153 45.60 -5.88 -4.02
CA SER A 153 46.82 -5.07 -4.09
C SER A 153 47.04 -4.26 -2.80
N GLY A 154 48.18 -4.50 -2.15
CA GLY A 154 48.76 -3.62 -1.13
C GLY A 154 49.69 -2.55 -1.72
N ALA A 155 49.51 -2.21 -3.00
CA ALA A 155 50.32 -1.23 -3.71
C ALA A 155 49.47 0.03 -3.96
N ASN A 156 49.93 1.16 -3.42
CA ASN A 156 49.31 2.47 -3.59
C ASN A 156 49.51 2.96 -5.03
N GLU A 157 48.55 2.70 -5.91
CA GLU A 157 48.45 3.40 -7.19
C GLU A 157 48.07 4.86 -6.93
N GLY A 158 48.61 5.78 -7.74
CA GLY A 158 48.31 7.21 -7.62
C GLY A 158 46.82 7.46 -7.76
N ILE A 159 46.24 8.22 -6.83
CA ILE A 159 44.82 8.57 -6.84
C ILE A 159 44.62 9.63 -7.92
N ASP A 160 43.99 9.27 -9.04
CA ASP A 160 43.48 10.23 -10.02
C ASP A 160 42.40 11.12 -9.37
N GLU A 161 42.32 12.39 -9.76
CA GLU A 161 41.30 13.36 -9.28
C GLU A 161 39.87 12.81 -9.39
N HIS A 162 39.59 12.01 -10.43
CA HIS A 162 38.29 11.35 -10.58
C HIS A 162 38.02 10.32 -9.48
N ILE A 163 39.02 9.53 -9.09
CA ILE A 163 38.90 8.53 -8.03
C ILE A 163 38.67 9.24 -6.70
N GLU A 164 39.42 10.31 -6.40
CA GLU A 164 39.20 11.14 -5.21
C GLU A 164 37.76 11.68 -5.16
N ASN A 165 37.27 12.23 -6.28
CA ASN A 165 35.89 12.71 -6.37
C ASN A 165 34.87 11.59 -6.15
N MET A 166 35.11 10.38 -6.68
CA MET A 166 34.21 9.24 -6.52
C MET A 166 34.22 8.68 -5.10
N THR A 167 35.39 8.58 -4.46
CA THR A 167 35.51 8.18 -3.04
C THR A 167 34.80 9.20 -2.13
N ASN A 168 34.99 10.50 -2.37
CA ASN A 168 34.29 11.56 -1.63
C ASN A 168 32.77 11.49 -1.82
N LEU A 169 32.30 11.25 -3.05
CA LEU A 169 30.87 11.07 -3.34
C LEU A 169 30.30 9.82 -2.68
N ALA A 170 31.05 8.72 -2.65
CA ALA A 170 30.62 7.49 -1.98
C ALA A 170 30.47 7.72 -0.47
N ALA A 171 31.46 8.35 0.18
CA ALA A 171 31.41 8.67 1.60
C ALA A 171 30.18 9.54 1.95
N LEU A 172 29.90 10.59 1.17
CA LEU A 172 28.73 11.45 1.39
C LEU A 172 27.40 10.71 1.21
N VAL A 173 27.31 9.80 0.22
CA VAL A 173 26.10 9.01 0.00
C VAL A 173 25.89 8.03 1.16
N ASP A 174 26.94 7.37 1.62
CA ASP A 174 26.87 6.40 2.72
C ASP A 174 26.55 7.08 4.05
N GLU A 175 27.12 8.25 4.33
CA GLU A 175 26.77 9.08 5.50
C GLU A 175 25.26 9.41 5.49
N THR A 176 24.73 9.89 4.37
CA THR A 176 23.30 10.23 4.29
C THR A 176 22.38 9.02 4.38
N ALA A 177 22.84 7.86 3.90
CA ALA A 177 22.11 6.61 4.03
C ALA A 177 22.10 6.15 5.50
N SER A 178 23.23 6.24 6.18
CA SER A 178 23.37 5.91 7.61
C SER A 178 22.49 6.82 8.47
N GLU A 179 22.48 8.13 8.24
CA GLU A 179 21.61 9.06 8.96
C GLU A 179 20.12 8.73 8.76
N LYS A 180 19.72 8.39 7.52
CA LYS A 180 18.33 7.99 7.23
C LYS A 180 17.97 6.69 7.93
N ALA A 181 18.89 5.73 7.96
CA ALA A 181 18.72 4.47 8.68
C ALA A 181 18.61 4.71 10.19
N GLU A 182 19.44 5.58 10.76
CA GLU A 182 19.37 5.95 12.18
C GLU A 182 18.04 6.63 12.52
N LYS A 183 17.63 7.64 11.73
CA LYS A 183 16.34 8.34 11.90
C LYS A 183 15.17 7.35 11.85
N SER A 184 15.20 6.41 10.91
CA SER A 184 14.21 5.33 10.80
C SER A 184 14.25 4.38 11.99
N SER A 185 15.43 3.98 12.46
CA SER A 185 15.58 3.09 13.62
C SER A 185 15.08 3.73 14.92
N LYS A 186 15.35 5.03 15.11
CA LYS A 186 14.85 5.82 16.24
C LYS A 186 13.32 5.91 16.22
N ALA A 187 12.74 6.14 15.03
CA ALA A 187 11.29 6.13 14.85
C ALA A 187 10.68 4.76 15.17
N ARG A 188 11.26 3.66 14.67
CA ARG A 188 10.78 2.30 14.96
C ARG A 188 10.85 1.95 16.44
N LYS A 189 11.95 2.29 17.11
CA LYS A 189 12.09 2.10 18.57
C LYS A 189 11.02 2.87 19.33
N LYS A 190 10.73 4.12 18.91
CA LYS A 190 9.64 4.91 19.49
C LYS A 190 8.29 4.20 19.30
N ASP A 191 7.97 3.78 18.09
CA ASP A 191 6.72 3.08 17.78
C ASP A 191 6.57 1.77 18.57
N GLU A 192 7.66 1.02 18.74
CA GLU A 192 7.68 -0.23 19.53
C GLU A 192 7.41 0.04 21.01
N ILE A 193 8.03 1.08 21.58
CA ILE A 193 7.81 1.47 22.97
C ILE A 193 6.39 1.98 23.17
N GLU A 194 5.85 2.78 22.24
CA GLU A 194 4.46 3.25 22.29
C GLU A 194 3.49 2.07 22.24
N LYS A 195 3.69 1.12 21.33
CA LYS A 195 2.88 -0.11 21.27
C LYS A 195 2.97 -0.91 22.57
N ALA A 196 4.17 -1.09 23.11
CA ALA A 196 4.35 -1.78 24.39
C ALA A 196 3.60 -1.08 25.52
N ALA A 197 3.75 0.25 25.65
CA ALA A 197 3.06 1.05 26.65
C ALA A 197 1.52 1.00 26.50
N THR A 198 1.00 1.00 25.27
CA THR A 198 -0.45 0.86 25.04
C THR A 198 -1.00 -0.51 25.44
N LEU A 199 -0.21 -1.58 25.30
CA LEU A 199 -0.58 -2.93 25.73
C LEU A 199 -0.38 -3.14 27.24
N GLU A 200 0.52 -2.38 27.86
CA GLU A 200 0.83 -2.46 29.28
C GLU A 200 -0.38 -2.10 30.16
N ILE A 201 -1.20 -1.14 29.74
CA ILE A 201 -2.40 -0.72 30.49
C ILE A 201 -3.44 -1.87 30.56
N PRO A 202 -3.91 -2.47 29.44
CA PRO A 202 -4.78 -3.64 29.48
C PRO A 202 -4.19 -4.82 30.24
N GLN A 203 -2.92 -5.14 30.00
CA GLN A 203 -2.27 -6.28 30.67
C GLN A 203 -2.16 -6.08 32.18
N SER A 204 -1.90 -4.85 32.62
CA SER A 204 -1.86 -4.49 34.03
C SER A 204 -3.24 -4.57 34.66
N ALA A 205 -4.27 -4.07 33.98
CA ALA A 205 -5.65 -4.20 34.44
C ALA A 205 -6.08 -5.67 34.60
N MET A 206 -5.64 -6.57 33.71
CA MET A 206 -5.89 -8.02 33.82
C MET A 206 -5.12 -8.67 34.99
N LYS A 207 -3.95 -8.15 35.36
CA LYS A 207 -3.11 -8.71 36.44
C LYS A 207 -3.48 -8.18 37.84
N GLY A 208 -4.39 -7.22 37.94
CA GLY A 208 -4.86 -6.65 39.21
C GLY A 208 -4.24 -5.27 39.52
N LEU A 209 -4.05 -4.94 40.80
CA LEU A 209 -3.46 -3.66 41.22
C LEU A 209 -1.97 -3.59 40.83
N VAL A 210 -1.68 -2.88 39.74
CA VAL A 210 -0.31 -2.55 39.32
C VAL A 210 0.00 -1.12 39.72
N ASP A 211 1.18 -0.92 40.33
CA ASP A 211 1.69 0.41 40.68
C ASP A 211 1.89 1.25 39.41
N SER A 212 1.19 2.38 39.35
CA SER A 212 1.24 3.34 38.24
C SER A 212 2.66 3.85 37.93
N GLN A 213 3.59 3.79 38.88
CA GLN A 213 4.98 4.20 38.68
C GLN A 213 5.81 3.19 37.87
N LYS A 214 5.32 1.94 37.73
CA LYS A 214 5.99 0.90 36.95
C LYS A 214 5.62 0.93 35.46
N LEU A 215 4.56 1.66 35.10
CA LEU A 215 4.10 1.79 33.73
C LEU A 215 5.01 2.70 32.92
N THR A 216 5.20 2.36 31.65
CA THR A 216 6.04 3.12 30.74
C THR A 216 5.43 4.51 30.46
N ASP A 217 6.11 5.58 30.93
CA ASP A 217 5.70 6.97 30.71
C ASP A 217 6.11 7.45 29.30
N ILE A 218 5.17 7.36 28.35
CA ILE A 218 5.37 7.79 26.96
C ILE A 218 5.81 9.28 26.89
N GLY A 219 5.35 10.13 27.81
CA GLY A 219 5.70 11.55 27.84
C GLY A 219 7.16 11.84 28.19
N GLN A 220 7.86 10.90 28.83
CA GLN A 220 9.28 11.02 29.18
C GLN A 220 10.23 10.48 28.11
N LEU A 221 9.71 9.84 27.06
CA LEU A 221 10.54 9.32 25.97
C LEU A 221 11.22 10.43 25.18
N GLU A 222 12.47 10.17 24.80
CA GLU A 222 13.24 11.04 23.92
C GLU A 222 12.59 11.07 22.53
N GLY A 223 12.14 12.26 22.10
CA GLY A 223 11.34 12.42 20.87
C GLY A 223 9.82 12.35 21.06
N ALA A 224 9.32 12.33 22.31
CA ALA A 224 7.89 12.44 22.58
C ALA A 224 7.34 13.80 22.07
N THR A 225 6.22 13.77 21.35
CA THR A 225 5.58 14.95 20.79
C THR A 225 4.99 15.84 21.89
N VAL A 226 4.81 17.14 21.63
CA VAL A 226 4.15 18.06 22.58
C VAL A 226 2.76 17.56 22.97
N ARG A 227 2.06 16.92 22.02
CA ARG A 227 0.74 16.29 22.26
C ARG A 227 0.83 15.12 23.23
N GLU A 228 1.80 14.22 23.06
CA GLU A 228 2.07 13.11 24.00
C GLU A 228 2.40 13.64 25.40
N LYS A 229 3.29 14.65 25.49
CA LYS A 229 3.69 15.27 26.76
C LYS A 229 2.54 15.98 27.48
N GLN A 230 1.64 16.62 26.73
CA GLN A 230 0.47 17.30 27.33
C GLN A 230 -0.68 16.35 27.66
N GLY A 231 -0.85 15.26 26.89
CA GLY A 231 -1.90 14.28 27.12
C GLY A 231 -1.80 13.59 28.48
N GLN A 232 -0.58 13.31 28.96
CA GLN A 232 -0.38 12.60 30.23
C GLN A 232 -0.33 13.55 31.46
N ARG A 233 0.05 14.82 31.29
CA ARG A 233 0.20 15.77 32.40
C ARG A 233 -1.11 16.20 33.05
N LYS A 234 -2.27 15.97 32.42
CA LYS A 234 -3.57 16.35 33.00
C LYS A 234 -4.13 15.40 34.05
N CYS A 235 -3.53 14.21 34.24
CA CYS A 235 -4.06 13.22 35.18
C CYS A 235 -3.30 13.14 36.52
N LYS A 236 -2.18 13.86 36.72
CA LYS A 236 -1.34 13.73 37.93
C LYS A 236 -1.56 14.78 39.04
N HIS A 237 -2.48 15.74 38.90
CA HIS A 237 -2.86 16.62 40.01
C HIS A 237 -4.30 16.35 40.47
N SER A 238 -4.44 15.24 41.19
CA SER A 238 -5.55 14.97 42.10
C SER A 238 -4.97 14.97 43.51
N ASN A 239 -4.63 16.17 44.01
CA ASN A 239 -4.59 16.40 45.45
C ASN A 239 -5.74 17.36 45.75
N GLU A 240 -6.63 16.87 46.59
CA GLU A 240 -7.65 17.56 47.38
C GLU A 240 -7.72 19.08 47.21
N SER A 241 -8.79 19.54 46.57
CA SER A 241 -9.63 20.62 47.10
C SER A 241 -10.79 20.80 46.14
N ASP A 242 -11.99 20.58 46.65
CA ASP A 242 -13.24 21.15 46.16
C ASP A 242 -13.04 22.58 45.67
N LYS A 243 -13.04 22.77 44.35
CA LYS A 243 -13.47 24.01 43.70
C LYS A 243 -14.16 23.66 42.40
N GLU A 244 -15.49 23.78 42.45
CA GLU A 244 -16.35 24.04 41.31
C GLU A 244 -15.66 24.98 40.31
N ASN A 245 -15.08 24.42 39.25
CA ASN A 245 -14.61 25.22 38.12
C ASN A 245 -15.64 25.09 37.01
N THR A 246 -16.60 26.00 37.08
CA THR A 246 -17.60 26.29 36.05
C THR A 246 -16.97 26.32 34.66
N PRO A 247 -17.46 25.53 33.68
CA PRO A 247 -17.06 25.71 32.30
C PRO A 247 -17.55 27.07 31.82
N VAL A 248 -16.62 27.92 31.39
CA VAL A 248 -16.89 29.19 30.70
C VAL A 248 -17.76 28.88 29.46
N LYS A 249 -19.06 29.15 29.60
CA LYS A 249 -20.07 28.95 28.57
C LYS A 249 -19.79 29.89 27.39
N ARG A 250 -19.38 29.34 26.25
CA ARG A 250 -19.72 29.92 24.93
C ARG A 250 -20.92 29.14 24.38
N PRO A 251 -22.15 29.66 24.46
CA PRO A 251 -23.36 28.92 24.10
C PRO A 251 -23.76 29.23 22.65
N ARG A 252 -23.04 28.71 21.64
CA ARG A 252 -23.51 28.94 20.25
C ARG A 252 -23.33 27.83 19.22
N SER A 253 -22.81 26.65 19.56
CA SER A 253 -22.74 25.52 18.60
C SER A 253 -23.01 24.13 19.19
N GLN A 254 -23.27 24.02 20.50
CA GLN A 254 -23.55 22.72 21.13
C GLN A 254 -24.86 22.09 20.64
N SER A 255 -25.86 22.89 20.24
CA SER A 255 -27.13 22.36 19.73
C SER A 255 -27.00 21.69 18.36
N ALA A 256 -26.17 22.21 17.46
CA ALA A 256 -26.01 21.63 16.12
C ALA A 256 -25.33 20.25 16.18
N ILE A 257 -24.29 20.12 17.01
CA ILE A 257 -23.58 18.85 17.20
C ILE A 257 -24.46 17.85 17.96
N ALA A 258 -25.17 18.29 19.00
CA ALA A 258 -26.11 17.43 19.74
C ALA A 258 -27.24 16.93 18.84
N ASN A 259 -27.81 17.80 17.99
CA ASN A 259 -28.85 17.41 17.03
C ASN A 259 -28.32 16.43 15.99
N ALA A 260 -27.11 16.64 15.46
CA ALA A 260 -26.50 15.72 14.51
C ALA A 260 -26.23 14.34 15.13
N LEU A 261 -25.75 14.30 16.37
CA LEU A 261 -25.56 13.04 17.11
C LEU A 261 -26.89 12.34 17.37
N GLN A 262 -27.93 13.07 17.76
CA GLN A 262 -29.26 12.51 17.99
C GLN A 262 -29.90 11.99 16.69
N GLU A 263 -29.69 12.68 15.56
CA GLU A 263 -30.15 12.23 14.26
C GLU A 263 -29.44 10.94 13.83
N HIS A 264 -28.13 10.86 14.07
CA HIS A 264 -27.36 9.64 13.81
C HIS A 264 -27.87 8.46 14.64
N GLN A 265 -28.09 8.67 15.95
CA GLN A 265 -28.64 7.64 16.84
C GLN A 265 -30.00 7.13 16.35
N ARG A 266 -30.90 8.02 15.93
CA ARG A 266 -32.20 7.62 15.36
C ARG A 266 -32.07 6.83 14.07
N LYS A 267 -31.10 7.17 13.20
CA LYS A 267 -30.84 6.42 11.96
C LYS A 267 -30.31 5.03 12.26
N ASP A 268 -29.38 4.92 13.20
CA ASP A 268 -28.82 3.63 13.62
C ASP A 268 -29.89 2.74 14.27
N GLU A 269 -30.71 3.29 15.16
CA GLU A 269 -31.84 2.57 15.77
C GLU A 269 -32.83 2.07 14.72
N LYS A 270 -33.13 2.89 13.70
CA LYS A 270 -34.01 2.50 12.59
C LYS A 270 -33.41 1.37 11.76
N LEU A 271 -32.11 1.43 11.45
CA LEU A 271 -31.40 0.37 10.71
C LEU A 271 -31.37 -0.94 11.51
N LEU A 272 -31.13 -0.87 12.81
CA LEU A 272 -31.16 -2.04 13.70
C LEU A 272 -32.56 -2.65 13.79
N ALA A 273 -33.61 -1.83 13.88
CA ALA A 273 -34.99 -2.31 13.90
C ALA A 273 -35.36 -3.01 12.58
N ASP A 274 -34.97 -2.43 11.45
CA ASP A 274 -35.22 -3.00 10.12
C ASP A 274 -34.44 -4.31 9.89
N ALA A 275 -33.20 -4.39 10.38
CA ALA A 275 -32.42 -5.62 10.36
C ALA A 275 -33.06 -6.74 11.20
N ARG A 276 -33.57 -6.41 12.40
CA ARG A 276 -34.31 -7.35 13.26
C ARG A 276 -35.58 -7.84 12.57
N ALA A 277 -36.37 -6.94 11.97
CA ALA A 277 -37.60 -7.31 11.27
C ALA A 277 -37.35 -8.26 10.08
N ARG A 278 -36.27 -8.05 9.32
CA ARG A 278 -35.87 -8.97 8.24
C ARG A 278 -35.48 -10.35 8.77
N GLU A 279 -34.73 -10.40 9.87
CA GLU A 279 -34.31 -11.66 10.46
C GLU A 279 -35.52 -12.42 11.05
N ASP A 280 -36.44 -11.73 11.73
CA ASP A 280 -37.67 -12.33 12.24
C ASP A 280 -38.54 -12.90 11.10
N ALA A 281 -38.66 -12.18 9.98
CA ALA A 281 -39.37 -12.67 8.79
C ALA A 281 -38.71 -13.94 8.21
N ARG A 282 -37.38 -13.95 8.12
CA ARG A 282 -36.61 -15.12 7.65
C ARG A 282 -36.77 -16.32 8.58
N GLN A 283 -36.76 -16.08 9.89
CA GLN A 283 -37.00 -17.13 10.88
C GLN A 283 -38.41 -17.69 10.78
N GLN A 284 -39.42 -16.83 10.58
CA GLN A 284 -40.79 -17.27 10.38
C GLN A 284 -40.93 -18.14 9.12
N GLU A 285 -40.31 -17.74 8.00
CA GLU A 285 -40.32 -18.56 6.77
C GLU A 285 -39.65 -19.93 6.99
N MET A 286 -38.54 -19.96 7.72
CA MET A 286 -37.86 -21.21 8.08
C MET A 286 -38.75 -22.11 8.94
N MET A 287 -39.43 -21.55 9.94
CA MET A 287 -40.37 -22.28 10.81
C MET A 287 -41.57 -22.82 10.02
N ASP A 288 -42.11 -22.02 9.10
CA ASP A 288 -43.20 -22.46 8.22
C ASP A 288 -42.74 -23.59 7.27
N GLY A 289 -41.51 -23.51 6.77
CA GLY A 289 -40.87 -24.58 5.99
C GLY A 289 -40.73 -25.87 6.79
N LEU A 290 -40.24 -25.78 8.03
CA LEU A 290 -40.13 -26.93 8.94
C LEU A 290 -41.50 -27.54 9.24
N ASN A 291 -42.52 -26.72 9.53
CA ASN A 291 -43.88 -27.20 9.78
C ASN A 291 -44.45 -27.96 8.58
N LYS A 292 -44.21 -27.50 7.34
CA LYS A 292 -44.63 -28.21 6.13
C LYS A 292 -43.92 -29.55 5.98
N VAL A 293 -42.62 -29.61 6.28
CA VAL A 293 -41.86 -30.88 6.26
C VAL A 293 -42.42 -31.84 7.31
N THR A 294 -42.66 -31.39 8.54
CA THR A 294 -43.29 -32.21 9.59
C THR A 294 -44.65 -32.76 9.15
N GLN A 295 -45.54 -31.92 8.60
CA GLN A 295 -46.84 -32.37 8.08
C GLN A 295 -46.70 -33.40 6.94
N SER A 296 -45.69 -33.26 6.09
CA SER A 296 -45.40 -34.23 5.03
C SER A 296 -44.92 -35.58 5.59
N ILE A 297 -44.10 -35.57 6.65
CA ILE A 297 -43.64 -36.78 7.35
C ILE A 297 -44.81 -37.48 8.03
N ASP A 298 -45.68 -36.73 8.71
CA ASP A 298 -46.89 -37.27 9.33
C ASP A 298 -47.82 -37.91 8.28
N SER A 299 -48.01 -37.24 7.15
CA SER A 299 -48.82 -37.77 6.04
C SER A 299 -48.21 -39.05 5.44
N LEU A 300 -46.88 -39.12 5.34
CA LEU A 300 -46.16 -40.30 4.87
C LEU A 300 -46.27 -41.46 5.89
N ALA A 301 -46.15 -41.17 7.18
CA ALA A 301 -46.30 -42.14 8.25
C ALA A 301 -47.71 -42.73 8.28
N GLU A 302 -48.75 -41.91 8.09
CA GLU A 302 -50.13 -42.39 7.99
C GLU A 302 -50.36 -43.26 6.76
N LYS A 303 -49.77 -42.91 5.61
CA LYS A 303 -49.83 -43.76 4.42
C LYS A 303 -49.14 -45.11 4.64
N GLN A 304 -47.97 -45.12 5.29
CA GLN A 304 -47.25 -46.36 5.63
C GLN A 304 -48.06 -47.25 6.59
N LYS A 305 -48.77 -46.66 7.57
CA LYS A 305 -49.71 -47.39 8.43
C LYS A 305 -50.85 -48.00 7.62
N GLN A 306 -51.42 -47.27 6.66
CA GLN A 306 -52.49 -47.82 5.81
C GLN A 306 -52.00 -48.96 4.93
N ASP A 307 -50.81 -48.84 4.34
CA ASP A 307 -50.24 -49.87 3.47
C ASP A 307 -49.88 -51.13 4.27
N SER A 308 -49.28 -50.99 5.47
CA SER A 308 -49.05 -52.15 6.37
C SER A 308 -50.35 -52.83 6.82
N LEU A 309 -51.41 -52.07 7.10
CA LEU A 309 -52.74 -52.63 7.40
C LEU A 309 -53.34 -53.38 6.19
N ARG A 310 -53.14 -52.88 4.97
CA ARG A 310 -53.57 -53.57 3.75
C ARG A 310 -52.81 -54.86 3.53
N GLU A 311 -51.49 -54.84 3.70
CA GLU A 311 -50.64 -56.04 3.63
C GLU A 311 -51.06 -57.08 4.67
N MET A 312 -51.32 -56.66 5.91
CA MET A 312 -51.82 -57.56 6.96
C MET A 312 -53.14 -58.23 6.58
N LYS A 313 -54.10 -57.47 6.04
CA LYS A 313 -55.39 -58.01 5.57
C LYS A 313 -55.22 -58.99 4.40
N LEU A 314 -54.29 -58.72 3.48
CA LEU A 314 -53.97 -59.62 2.39
C LEU A 314 -53.38 -60.94 2.90
N LEU A 315 -52.46 -60.87 3.86
CA LEU A 315 -51.89 -62.06 4.50
C LEU A 315 -52.95 -62.89 5.23
N GLU A 316 -53.90 -62.23 5.92
CA GLU A 316 -55.03 -62.90 6.57
C GLU A 316 -55.93 -63.62 5.55
N LEU A 317 -56.25 -62.98 4.42
CA LEU A 317 -57.00 -63.59 3.32
C LEU A 317 -56.26 -64.79 2.69
N VAL A 318 -54.96 -64.68 2.46
CA VAL A 318 -54.15 -65.79 1.93
C VAL A 318 -54.13 -66.96 2.93
N ASN A 319 -53.99 -66.69 4.23
CA ASN A 319 -53.97 -67.72 5.25
C ASN A 319 -55.33 -68.44 5.38
N THR A 320 -56.44 -67.70 5.32
CA THR A 320 -57.79 -68.30 5.34
C THR A 320 -58.10 -69.13 4.08
N LEU A 321 -57.57 -68.75 2.91
CA LEU A 321 -57.65 -69.57 1.70
C LEU A 321 -56.82 -70.85 1.82
N ALA A 322 -55.61 -70.77 2.40
CA ALA A 322 -54.77 -71.93 2.64
C ALA A 322 -55.39 -72.94 3.61
N GLN A 323 -56.20 -72.49 4.58
CA GLN A 323 -56.90 -73.37 5.52
C GLN A 323 -58.15 -74.07 4.95
N LYS A 324 -58.69 -73.61 3.82
CA LYS A 324 -59.90 -74.19 3.19
C LYS A 324 -59.62 -75.27 2.15
N ASN A 325 -58.37 -75.41 1.72
CA ASN A 325 -57.90 -76.46 0.81
C ASN A 325 -57.24 -77.58 1.61
#